data_AF-A0A212D665-F1
#
_entry.id   AF-A0A212D665-F1
#
_cell.length_a   1.000
_cell.length_b   1.000
_cell.length_c   1.000
_cell.angle_alpha   90.00
_cell.angle_beta   90.00
_cell.angle_gamma   90.00
#
_symmetry.space_group_name_H-M   'P 1'
#
loop_
_entity.id
_entity.type
_entity.pdbx_description
1 polymer ?
#
loop_
_entity_poly.entity_id
_entity_poly.type
_entity_poly.pdbx_seq_one_letter_code
_entity_poly.pdbx_strand_id
1 'polypeptide(L)'
;HPKTKAFVIHGGSNGIYEAIYHRIPIVGLPLFADQPHNNIHTKAQEAAVRLDLETMSTRDLLNALKEEMEEYVQSSGENGIVVFSLGSMVSNMSEERANVIASALAQIPQ
;
A
#
# COMPACT_ATOMS: atom_id res chain seq x y z
N HIS A 1 -5.11 -11.61 7.10
CA HIS A 1 -4.39 -12.78 7.69
C HIS A 1 -3.57 -12.28 8.88
N PRO A 2 -3.37 -13.02 9.99
CA PRO A 2 -2.67 -12.50 11.17
C PRO A 2 -1.23 -12.04 10.93
N LYS A 3 -0.58 -12.54 9.86
CA LYS A 3 0.77 -12.14 9.44
C LYS A 3 0.81 -10.98 8.43
N THR A 4 -0.33 -10.35 8.11
CA THR A 4 -0.35 -9.21 7.19
C THR A 4 0.39 -8.02 7.82
N LYS A 5 1.26 -7.37 7.05
CA LYS A 5 2.18 -6.30 7.51
C LYS A 5 1.94 -4.94 6.92
N ALA A 6 1.55 -4.90 5.66
CA ALA A 6 1.14 -3.69 5.00
C ALA A 6 0.06 -4.06 4.00
N PHE A 7 -0.83 -3.11 3.75
CA PHE A 7 -1.84 -3.23 2.71
C PHE A 7 -1.64 -2.11 1.70
N VAL A 8 -1.24 -2.48 0.48
CA VAL A 8 -1.15 -1.54 -0.63
C VAL A 8 -2.48 -1.53 -1.38
N ILE A 9 -3.16 -0.37 -1.37
CA ILE A 9 -4.51 -0.24 -1.90
C ILE A 9 -4.70 0.99 -2.76
N HIS A 10 -5.60 0.88 -3.72
CA HIS A 10 -6.00 1.99 -4.59
C HIS A 10 -6.94 3.03 -3.93
N GLY A 11 -7.33 2.85 -2.67
CA GLY A 11 -8.21 3.80 -1.96
C GLY A 11 -9.71 3.54 -2.08
N GLY A 12 -10.11 2.32 -2.45
CA GLY A 12 -11.50 1.88 -2.33
C GLY A 12 -11.94 1.78 -0.86
N SER A 13 -13.13 2.27 -0.53
CA SER A 13 -13.60 2.46 0.86
C SER A 13 -13.58 1.18 1.69
N ASN A 14 -13.99 0.04 1.13
CA ASN A 14 -14.02 -1.24 1.86
C ASN A 14 -12.61 -1.69 2.29
N GLY A 15 -11.62 -1.56 1.40
CA GLY A 15 -10.24 -1.93 1.72
C GLY A 15 -9.63 -1.04 2.79
N ILE A 16 -9.99 0.26 2.81
CA ILE A 16 -9.61 1.19 3.87
C ILE A 16 -10.23 0.76 5.21
N TYR A 17 -11.53 0.47 5.24
CA TYR A 17 -12.21 0.03 6.47
C TYR A 17 -11.64 -1.27 7.02
N GLU A 18 -11.36 -2.26 6.16
CA GLU A 18 -10.75 -3.53 6.56
C GLU A 18 -9.35 -3.33 7.16
N ALA A 19 -8.54 -2.47 6.54
CA ALA A 19 -7.20 -2.15 7.02
C ALA A 19 -7.24 -1.46 8.40
N ILE A 20 -8.12 -0.45 8.56
CA ILE A 20 -8.29 0.25 9.85
C ILE A 20 -8.79 -0.72 10.92
N TYR A 21 -9.81 -1.53 10.61
CA TYR A 21 -10.39 -2.49 11.55
C TYR A 21 -9.34 -3.48 12.08
N HIS A 22 -8.46 -3.96 11.21
CA HIS A 22 -7.38 -4.87 11.58
C HIS A 22 -6.10 -4.18 12.05
N ARG A 23 -6.08 -2.84 12.10
CA ARG A 23 -4.88 -2.03 12.36
C ARG A 23 -3.73 -2.50 11.48
N ILE A 24 -3.92 -2.47 10.17
CA ILE A 24 -2.87 -2.77 9.21
C ILE A 24 -2.45 -1.46 8.55
N PRO A 25 -1.15 -1.14 8.53
CA PRO A 25 -0.60 -0.01 7.80
C PRO A 25 -1.02 0.02 6.34
N ILE A 26 -1.32 1.21 5.81
CA ILE A 26 -1.84 1.38 4.44
C ILE A 26 -0.86 2.16 3.57
N VAL A 27 -0.51 1.62 2.41
CA VAL A 27 0.12 2.39 1.34
C VAL A 27 -0.93 2.65 0.25
N GLY A 28 -1.40 3.89 0.18
CA GLY A 28 -2.40 4.35 -0.78
C GLY A 28 -1.79 4.69 -2.13
N LEU A 29 -2.24 4.00 -3.18
CA LEU A 29 -1.91 4.22 -4.60
C LEU A 29 -3.19 4.60 -5.38
N PRO A 30 -3.73 5.82 -5.20
CA PRO A 30 -4.95 6.23 -5.88
C PRO A 30 -4.74 6.24 -7.39
N LEU A 31 -5.63 5.54 -8.09
CA LEU A 31 -5.67 5.44 -9.54
C LEU A 31 -6.43 6.64 -10.13
N PHE A 32 -7.68 6.95 -9.72
CA PHE A 32 -8.49 8.09 -10.21
C PHE A 32 -9.65 8.49 -9.27
N ALA A 33 -10.30 9.64 -9.55
CA ALA A 33 -11.61 10.10 -9.01
C ALA A 33 -11.67 10.50 -7.51
N ASP A 34 -12.46 9.81 -6.69
CA ASP A 34 -12.77 10.08 -5.27
C ASP A 34 -11.69 9.55 -4.29
N GLN A 35 -10.82 8.68 -4.81
CA GLN A 35 -9.73 8.03 -4.09
C GLN A 35 -8.73 8.99 -3.40
N PRO A 36 -8.39 10.15 -4.00
CA PRO A 36 -7.61 11.18 -3.31
C PRO A 36 -8.24 11.65 -2.01
N HIS A 37 -9.58 11.75 -1.96
CA HIS A 37 -10.33 12.24 -0.80
C HIS A 37 -10.43 11.17 0.30
N ASN A 38 -10.63 9.90 -0.08
CA ASN A 38 -10.68 8.78 0.86
C ASN A 38 -9.34 8.61 1.58
N ASN A 39 -8.22 8.70 0.87
CA ASN A 39 -6.88 8.57 1.47
C ASN A 39 -6.50 9.74 2.40
N ILE A 40 -7.12 10.92 2.25
CA ILE A 40 -6.91 12.07 3.16
C ILE A 40 -7.49 11.76 4.54
N HIS A 41 -8.64 11.08 4.62
CA HIS A 41 -9.23 10.69 5.90
C HIS A 41 -8.38 9.61 6.60
N THR A 42 -7.76 8.72 5.83
CA THR A 42 -6.86 7.69 6.36
C THR A 42 -5.56 8.29 6.91
N LYS A 43 -5.01 9.32 6.27
CA LYS A 43 -3.85 10.09 6.78
C LYS A 43 -4.15 10.79 8.09
N ALA A 44 -5.38 11.27 8.29
CA ALA A 44 -5.81 11.89 9.55
C ALA A 44 -5.88 10.90 10.72
N GLN A 45 -5.84 9.60 10.45
CA GLN A 45 -5.75 8.54 11.46
C GLN A 45 -4.33 7.95 11.60
N GLU A 46 -3.31 8.63 11.06
CA GLU A 46 -1.87 8.28 11.12
C GLU A 46 -1.48 6.92 10.49
N ALA A 47 -2.42 6.18 9.89
CA ALA A 47 -2.19 4.82 9.43
C ALA A 47 -2.02 4.69 7.90
N ALA A 48 -1.63 5.78 7.20
CA ALA A 48 -1.48 5.72 5.75
C ALA A 48 -0.44 6.68 5.13
N VAL A 49 0.48 6.12 4.34
CA VAL A 49 1.26 6.84 3.33
C VAL A 49 0.53 6.83 1.99
N ARG A 50 0.49 7.98 1.30
CA ARG A 50 -0.06 8.10 -0.05
C ARG A 50 1.07 8.40 -1.03
N LEU A 51 1.18 7.59 -2.06
CA LEU A 51 2.08 7.84 -3.20
C LEU A 51 1.27 8.21 -4.43
N ASP A 52 1.89 8.97 -5.32
CA ASP A 52 1.31 9.32 -6.61
C ASP A 52 1.81 8.34 -7.66
N LEU A 53 0.89 7.56 -8.23
CA LEU A 53 1.20 6.56 -9.27
C LEU A 53 1.82 7.15 -10.54
N GLU A 54 1.61 8.44 -10.80
CA GLU A 54 2.15 9.10 -12.00
C GLU A 54 3.59 9.53 -11.81
N THR A 55 3.99 9.85 -10.58
CA THR A 55 5.31 10.44 -10.30
C THR A 55 6.20 9.56 -9.44
N MET A 56 5.66 8.53 -8.79
CA MET A 56 6.44 7.69 -7.88
C MET A 56 7.47 6.85 -8.63
N SER A 57 8.64 6.72 -8.02
CA SER A 57 9.66 5.76 -8.39
C SER A 57 9.54 4.48 -7.57
N THR A 58 10.28 3.45 -7.98
CA THR A 58 10.43 2.21 -7.21
C THR A 58 10.93 2.45 -5.79
N ARG A 59 11.79 3.46 -5.58
CA ARG A 59 12.33 3.80 -4.26
C ARG A 59 11.28 4.38 -3.35
N ASP A 60 10.36 5.18 -3.89
CA ASP A 60 9.30 5.80 -3.10
C ASP A 60 8.36 4.73 -2.53
N LEU A 61 7.97 3.73 -3.34
CA LEU A 61 7.19 2.59 -2.87
C LEU A 61 7.95 1.73 -1.86
N LEU A 62 9.24 1.47 -2.09
CA LEU A 62 10.07 0.71 -1.16
C LEU A 62 10.21 1.44 0.20
N ASN A 63 10.40 2.75 0.18
CA ASN A 63 10.53 3.55 1.41
C ASN A 63 9.21 3.61 2.17
N ALA A 64 8.08 3.86 1.48
CA ALA A 64 6.76 3.83 2.11
C ALA A 64 6.46 2.48 2.77
N LEU A 65 6.79 1.37 2.08
CA LEU A 65 6.64 0.04 2.66
C LEU A 65 7.58 -0.17 3.85
N LYS A 66 8.83 0.29 3.80
CA LYS A 66 9.77 0.17 4.92
C LYS A 66 9.33 0.99 6.14
N GLU A 67 8.93 2.24 5.95
CA GLU A 67 8.46 3.11 7.05
C GLU A 67 7.23 2.49 7.74
N GLU A 68 6.23 2.06 6.97
CA GLU A 68 5.01 1.43 7.50
C GLU A 68 5.26 0.03 8.07
N MET A 69 6.22 -0.70 7.51
CA MET A 69 6.62 -2.00 8.02
C MET A 69 7.53 -1.91 9.24
N GLU A 70 8.34 -0.87 9.44
CA GLU A 70 9.30 -0.78 10.55
C GLU A 70 8.63 -0.82 11.93
N GLU A 71 7.48 -0.15 12.10
CA GLU A 71 6.68 -0.27 13.33
C GLU A 71 6.09 -1.68 13.53
N TYR A 72 5.78 -2.39 12.45
CA TYR A 72 5.15 -3.72 12.49
C TYR A 72 6.14 -4.89 12.44
N VAL A 73 7.34 -4.72 11.92
CA VAL A 73 8.39 -5.75 11.82
C VAL A 73 8.91 -6.12 13.21
N GLN A 74 8.81 -5.21 14.18
CA GLN A 74 9.10 -5.53 15.59
C GLN A 74 8.05 -6.43 16.26
N SER A 75 6.84 -6.56 15.70
CA SER A 75 5.70 -7.25 16.32
C SER A 75 5.35 -8.62 15.74
N SER A 76 5.88 -9.00 14.58
CA SER A 76 5.82 -10.39 14.09
C SER A 76 7.20 -11.00 14.04
N GLY A 77 7.29 -12.31 14.22
CA GLY A 77 8.49 -13.05 13.82
C GLY A 77 8.83 -12.94 12.31
N GLU A 78 9.76 -13.79 11.89
CA GLU A 78 10.59 -13.63 10.69
C GLU A 78 9.86 -13.45 9.34
N ASN A 79 8.61 -13.92 9.18
CA ASN A 79 7.92 -13.94 7.88
C ASN A 79 6.57 -13.20 7.92
N GLY A 80 6.47 -12.08 7.20
CA GLY A 80 5.26 -11.25 7.05
C GLY A 80 4.68 -11.27 5.64
N ILE A 81 3.42 -10.84 5.46
CA ILE A 81 2.76 -10.77 4.15
C ILE A 81 2.40 -9.33 3.82
N VAL A 82 2.84 -8.84 2.67
CA VAL A 82 2.31 -7.60 2.06
C VAL A 82 1.12 -7.99 1.17
N VAL A 83 -0.04 -7.41 1.42
CA VAL A 83 -1.23 -7.62 0.59
C VAL A 83 -1.34 -6.46 -0.39
N PHE A 84 -1.63 -6.76 -1.66
CA PHE A 84 -1.72 -5.77 -2.72
C PHE A 84 -3.08 -5.91 -3.42
N SER A 85 -3.89 -4.84 -3.45
CA SER A 85 -5.23 -4.86 -4.06
C SER A 85 -5.54 -3.58 -4.84
N LEU A 86 -5.58 -3.70 -6.18
CA LEU A 86 -5.97 -2.63 -7.11
C LEU A 86 -7.39 -2.82 -7.69
N GLY A 87 -8.10 -3.87 -7.29
CA GLY A 87 -9.45 -4.15 -7.76
C GLY A 87 -9.53 -4.43 -9.27
N SER A 88 -10.72 -4.22 -9.85
CA SER A 88 -11.01 -4.48 -11.26
C SER A 88 -10.32 -3.53 -12.24
N MET A 89 -9.60 -2.51 -11.74
CA MET A 89 -9.06 -1.42 -12.55
C MET A 89 -7.59 -1.59 -12.90
N VAL A 90 -6.99 -2.74 -12.56
CA VAL A 90 -5.64 -3.12 -13.02
C VAL A 90 -5.50 -3.07 -14.55
N SER A 91 -6.60 -3.25 -15.28
CA SER A 91 -6.66 -3.17 -16.74
C SER A 91 -6.28 -1.81 -17.32
N ASN A 92 -6.31 -0.74 -16.51
CA ASN A 92 -5.96 0.61 -16.94
C ASN A 92 -4.54 1.02 -16.53
N MET A 93 -3.76 0.10 -15.96
CA MET A 93 -2.37 0.35 -15.57
C MET A 93 -1.43 0.12 -16.76
N SER A 94 -0.54 1.08 -17.03
CA SER A 94 0.50 0.87 -18.04
C SER A 94 1.54 -0.15 -17.57
N GLU A 95 2.19 -0.81 -18.54
CA GLU A 95 3.24 -1.79 -18.25
C GLU A 95 4.41 -1.17 -17.46
N GLU A 96 4.77 0.07 -17.78
CA GLU A 96 5.78 0.83 -17.02
C GLU A 96 5.41 0.97 -15.54
N ARG A 97 4.15 1.30 -15.24
CA ARG A 97 3.65 1.42 -13.85
C ARG A 97 3.65 0.06 -13.14
N ALA A 98 3.24 -0.99 -13.84
CA ALA A 98 3.28 -2.36 -13.32
C ALA A 98 4.72 -2.78 -12.96
N ASN A 99 5.69 -2.43 -13.81
CA ASN A 99 7.10 -2.74 -13.62
C ASN A 99 7.72 -1.98 -12.44
N VAL A 100 7.32 -0.72 -12.20
CA VAL A 100 7.75 0.04 -11.02
C VAL A 100 7.31 -0.67 -9.73
N ILE A 101 6.05 -1.12 -9.67
CA ILE A 101 5.49 -1.86 -8.52
C ILE A 101 6.19 -3.21 -8.35
N ALA A 102 6.29 -4.00 -9.42
CA ALA A 102 6.93 -5.31 -9.37
C ALA A 102 8.40 -5.22 -8.91
N SER A 103 9.14 -4.22 -9.41
CA SER A 103 10.52 -3.98 -9.02
C SER A 103 10.68 -3.60 -7.55
N ALA A 104 9.69 -2.92 -6.96
CA ALA A 104 9.72 -2.56 -5.55
C ALA A 104 9.47 -3.79 -4.68
N LEU A 105 8.44 -4.58 -5.02
CA LEU A 105 8.08 -5.79 -4.30
C LEU A 105 9.20 -6.85 -4.36
N ALA A 106 9.92 -6.95 -5.49
CA ALA A 106 11.06 -7.87 -5.64
C ALA A 106 12.26 -7.54 -4.72
N GLN A 107 12.34 -6.32 -4.20
CA GLN A 107 13.40 -5.88 -3.28
C GLN A 107 13.05 -6.11 -1.81
N ILE A 108 11.83 -6.56 -1.50
CA ILE A 108 11.40 -6.85 -0.13
C ILE A 108 11.90 -8.26 0.23
N PRO A 109 12.58 -8.44 1.39
CA PRO A 109 12.95 -9.76 1.89
C PRO A 109 11.72 -10.67 1.99
N GLN A 110 11.83 -11.91 1.48
CA GLN A 110 10.77 -12.92 1.51
C GLN A 110 10.82 -13.76 2.78
#